data_AF-A0A9P6NBC5-F1
#
_entry.id   AF-A0A9P6NBC5-F1
#
_cell.length_a   1.000
_cell.length_b   1.000
_cell.length_c   1.000
_cell.angle_alpha   90.00
_cell.angle_beta   90.00
_cell.angle_gamma   90.00
#
_symmetry.space_group_name_H-M   'P 1'
#
loop_
_entity.id
_entity.type
_entity.pdbx_description
1 polymer ?
#
loop_
_entity_poly.entity_id
_entity_poly.type
_entity_poly.pdbx_seq_one_letter_code
_entity_poly.pdbx_strand_id
1 'polypeptide(L)'
;SAVAGIQAIMYPSRAISLISNPLTTIFVPFVALDIAGIILGLINHAIPAKVITWQTIEILFFMYIVISLLICIPLILKWYDKRHDINTFSPAWAFLLFPLMLVGVVASRVLSVIPLHSYSAVRVLFLGYFFQGLGTSMTFFYLPIYLSRIMQTGFMEGHQANGAFVAGGPPGFTAVALIGLGRLAPTIFKENYLHEILTEEVGQVFFGIGVLSGIFLLGLCLILFLMAVIPYYKKLHKSLNQVLGMWATTFPNVGMTVTLRLLGDLFRSKILYVVQDIMTLFVCCAYVVAFSCTFLAIYKGKILLSSKEEVARDSSRVDVGDASELA
;
A
#
# COMPACT_ATOMS: atom_id res chain seq x y z
N SER A 1 -1.82 -14.81 -3.02
CA SER A 1 -1.13 -14.74 -4.34
C SER A 1 -1.14 -16.08 -5.10
N ALA A 2 -0.68 -17.22 -4.53
CA ALA A 2 -0.72 -18.52 -5.22
C ALA A 2 -2.15 -19.00 -5.61
N VAL A 3 -3.12 -18.86 -4.70
CA VAL A 3 -4.53 -19.20 -4.97
C VAL A 3 -5.12 -18.34 -6.09
N ALA A 4 -4.78 -17.05 -6.14
CA ALA A 4 -5.23 -16.14 -7.20
C ALA A 4 -4.61 -16.50 -8.56
N GLY A 5 -3.33 -16.92 -8.58
CA GLY A 5 -2.69 -17.44 -9.78
C GLY A 5 -3.34 -18.72 -10.30
N ILE A 6 -3.64 -19.67 -9.39
CA ILE A 6 -4.37 -20.89 -9.73
C ILE A 6 -5.79 -20.57 -10.22
N GLN A 7 -6.50 -19.64 -9.58
CA GLN A 7 -7.84 -19.21 -10.02
C GLN A 7 -7.81 -18.51 -11.39
N ALA A 8 -6.79 -17.71 -11.68
CA ALA A 8 -6.66 -17.04 -12.98
C ALA A 8 -6.39 -18.04 -14.11
N ILE A 9 -5.61 -19.09 -13.84
CA ILE A 9 -5.33 -20.17 -14.80
C ILE A 9 -6.55 -21.07 -14.98
N MET A 10 -7.21 -21.46 -13.89
CA MET A 10 -8.34 -22.41 -13.91
C MET A 10 -9.66 -21.76 -14.36
N TYR A 11 -9.85 -20.45 -14.15
CA TYR A 11 -11.09 -19.72 -14.46
C TYR A 11 -10.79 -18.36 -15.12
N PRO A 12 -10.25 -18.34 -16.35
CA PRO A 12 -9.82 -17.11 -17.02
C PRO A 12 -10.97 -16.12 -17.24
N SER A 13 -12.16 -16.60 -17.58
CA SER A 13 -13.36 -15.76 -17.77
C SER A 13 -13.76 -15.01 -16.50
N ARG A 14 -13.59 -15.62 -15.32
CA ARG A 14 -13.84 -14.96 -14.02
C ARG A 14 -12.77 -13.91 -13.72
N ALA A 15 -11.50 -14.20 -14.00
CA ALA A 15 -10.41 -13.24 -13.84
C ALA A 15 -10.63 -12.00 -14.73
N ILE A 16 -11.02 -12.18 -15.99
CA ILE A 16 -11.34 -11.09 -16.92
C ILE A 16 -12.55 -10.28 -16.44
N SER A 17 -13.60 -10.96 -15.94
CA SER A 17 -14.77 -10.30 -15.37
C SER A 17 -14.41 -9.46 -14.12
N LEU A 18 -13.51 -9.96 -13.27
CA LEU A 18 -13.05 -9.28 -12.06
C LEU A 18 -12.19 -8.04 -12.37
N ILE A 19 -11.37 -8.11 -13.42
CA ILE A 19 -10.60 -6.96 -13.94
C ILE A 19 -11.52 -5.94 -14.64
N SER A 20 -12.71 -6.35 -15.09
CA SER A 20 -13.66 -5.52 -15.83
C SER A 20 -14.70 -4.82 -14.97
N ASN A 21 -14.94 -5.32 -13.76
CA ASN A 21 -15.84 -4.68 -12.79
C ASN A 21 -15.08 -3.59 -12.00
N PRO A 22 -15.45 -2.30 -12.13
CA PRO A 22 -14.75 -1.19 -11.46
C PRO A 22 -14.60 -1.38 -9.94
N LEU A 23 -15.61 -1.94 -9.26
CA LEU A 23 -15.55 -2.09 -7.80
C LEU A 23 -14.49 -3.09 -7.34
N THR A 24 -14.16 -4.09 -8.16
CA THR A 24 -13.17 -5.12 -7.84
C THR A 24 -11.79 -4.80 -8.44
N THR A 25 -11.74 -4.03 -9.54
CA THR A 25 -10.51 -3.66 -10.22
C THR A 25 -9.52 -2.93 -9.30
N ILE A 26 -10.01 -2.09 -8.38
CA ILE A 26 -9.17 -1.31 -7.45
C ILE A 26 -8.31 -2.20 -6.52
N PHE A 27 -8.66 -3.47 -6.33
CA PHE A 27 -7.94 -4.40 -5.47
C PHE A 27 -6.94 -5.30 -6.22
N VAL A 28 -6.99 -5.34 -7.56
CA VAL A 28 -6.02 -6.09 -8.38
C VAL A 28 -4.55 -5.72 -8.08
N PRO A 29 -4.20 -4.44 -7.85
CA PRO A 29 -2.83 -4.04 -7.46
C PRO A 29 -2.31 -4.69 -6.18
N PHE A 30 -3.15 -5.31 -5.35
CA PHE A 30 -2.72 -6.00 -4.14
C PHE A 30 -1.77 -7.17 -4.44
N VAL A 31 -1.85 -7.77 -5.63
CA VAL A 31 -0.88 -8.79 -6.06
C VAL A 31 0.55 -8.23 -6.07
N ALA A 32 0.73 -6.98 -6.51
CA ALA A 32 2.04 -6.33 -6.45
C ALA A 32 2.39 -5.94 -5.00
N LEU A 33 1.45 -5.43 -4.21
CA LEU A 33 1.70 -5.11 -2.79
C LEU A 33 2.15 -6.33 -1.97
N ASP A 34 1.60 -7.51 -2.25
CA ASP A 34 2.05 -8.76 -1.64
C ASP A 34 3.53 -9.01 -1.91
N ILE A 35 4.00 -8.76 -3.15
CA ILE A 35 5.42 -8.91 -3.52
C ILE A 35 6.29 -7.95 -2.70
N ALA A 36 5.87 -6.71 -2.53
CA ALA A 36 6.58 -5.76 -1.65
C ALA A 36 6.66 -6.29 -0.21
N GLY A 37 5.55 -6.79 0.33
CA GLY A 37 5.51 -7.42 1.66
C GLY A 37 6.47 -8.61 1.78
N ILE A 38 6.54 -9.47 0.76
CA ILE A 38 7.48 -10.59 0.70
C ILE A 38 8.92 -10.07 0.71
N ILE A 39 9.27 -9.09 -0.12
CA ILE A 39 10.62 -8.49 -0.15
C ILE A 39 11.01 -7.97 1.25
N LEU A 40 10.12 -7.21 1.89
CA LEU A 40 10.35 -6.70 3.24
C LEU A 40 10.52 -7.82 4.27
N GLY A 41 9.72 -8.88 4.16
CA GLY A 41 9.83 -10.08 5.00
C GLY A 41 11.18 -10.79 4.83
N LEU A 42 11.64 -10.97 3.58
CA LEU A 42 12.92 -11.59 3.27
C LEU A 42 14.10 -10.76 3.79
N ILE A 43 14.05 -9.43 3.65
CA ILE A 43 15.06 -8.51 4.21
C ILE A 43 15.16 -8.67 5.73
N ASN A 44 14.02 -8.76 6.42
CA ASN A 44 14.01 -8.81 7.89
C ASN A 44 14.35 -10.19 8.47
N HIS A 45 14.12 -11.29 7.73
CA HIS A 45 14.28 -12.66 8.27
C HIS A 45 15.27 -13.53 7.48
N ALA A 46 15.17 -13.55 6.15
CA ALA A 46 15.97 -14.46 5.32
C ALA A 46 17.42 -13.98 5.12
N ILE A 47 17.65 -12.66 5.04
CA ILE A 47 19.00 -12.08 4.97
C ILE A 47 19.77 -12.31 6.28
N PRO A 48 19.24 -11.97 7.48
CA PRO A 48 19.92 -12.27 8.74
C PRO A 48 20.18 -13.77 8.95
N ALA A 49 19.27 -14.63 8.49
CA ALA A 49 19.43 -16.08 8.52
C ALA A 49 20.41 -16.63 7.45
N LYS A 50 20.98 -15.76 6.60
CA LYS A 50 21.92 -16.11 5.50
C LYS A 50 21.36 -17.12 4.50
N VAL A 51 20.03 -17.21 4.38
CA VAL A 51 19.35 -18.10 3.42
C VAL A 51 19.37 -17.51 2.01
N ILE A 52 19.32 -16.18 1.93
CA ILE A 52 19.26 -15.41 0.68
C ILE A 52 20.36 -14.34 0.71
N THR A 53 20.86 -13.95 -0.45
CA THR A 53 21.85 -12.89 -0.59
C THR A 53 21.21 -11.57 -1.01
N TRP A 54 21.94 -10.46 -0.84
CA TRP A 54 21.47 -9.13 -1.22
C TRP A 54 21.19 -8.99 -2.72
N GLN A 55 21.89 -9.74 -3.58
CA GLN A 55 21.66 -9.75 -5.03
C GLN A 55 20.25 -10.24 -5.38
N THR A 56 19.77 -11.26 -4.68
CA THR A 56 18.39 -11.77 -4.88
C THR A 56 17.36 -10.70 -4.52
N ILE A 57 17.60 -9.95 -3.44
CA ILE A 57 16.73 -8.84 -3.02
C ILE A 57 16.74 -7.71 -4.05
N GLU A 58 17.91 -7.37 -4.61
CA GLU A 58 18.03 -6.40 -5.70
C GLU A 58 17.21 -6.83 -6.92
N ILE A 59 17.34 -8.08 -7.37
CA ILE A 59 16.58 -8.61 -8.51
C ILE A 59 15.07 -8.54 -8.23
N LEU A 60 14.64 -8.95 -7.03
CA LEU A 60 13.23 -8.88 -6.62
C LEU A 60 12.72 -7.43 -6.60
N PHE A 61 13.54 -6.46 -6.21
CA PHE A 61 13.17 -5.04 -6.23
C PHE A 61 12.91 -4.53 -7.65
N PHE A 62 13.78 -4.83 -8.61
CA PHE A 62 13.55 -4.42 -9.99
C PHE A 62 12.36 -5.15 -10.62
N MET A 63 12.18 -6.45 -10.33
CA MET A 63 11.00 -7.19 -10.76
C MET A 63 9.72 -6.59 -10.17
N TYR A 64 9.74 -6.18 -8.90
CA TYR A 64 8.61 -5.51 -8.26
C TYR A 64 8.22 -4.21 -8.97
N ILE A 65 9.18 -3.39 -9.38
CA ILE A 65 8.91 -2.16 -10.14
C ILE A 65 8.24 -2.49 -11.49
N VAL A 66 8.80 -3.45 -12.24
CA VAL A 66 8.27 -3.83 -13.55
C VAL A 66 6.85 -4.38 -13.42
N ILE A 67 6.62 -5.30 -12.49
CA ILE A 67 5.28 -5.87 -12.24
C ILE A 67 4.30 -4.77 -11.80
N SER A 68 4.74 -3.85 -10.94
CA SER A 68 3.92 -2.72 -10.49
C SER A 68 3.53 -1.82 -11.66
N LEU A 69 4.43 -1.51 -12.58
CA LEU A 69 4.13 -0.71 -13.77
C LEU A 69 3.14 -1.42 -14.70
N LEU A 70 3.38 -2.71 -14.98
CA LEU A 70 2.52 -3.53 -15.84
C LEU A 70 1.09 -3.67 -15.29
N ILE A 71 0.93 -3.65 -13.97
CA ILE A 71 -0.39 -3.71 -13.34
C ILE A 71 -1.01 -2.31 -13.23
N CYS A 72 -0.30 -1.32 -12.70
CA CYS A 72 -0.89 -0.03 -12.38
C CYS A 72 -1.26 0.78 -13.64
N ILE A 73 -0.39 0.84 -14.64
CA ILE A 73 -0.60 1.72 -15.81
C ILE A 73 -1.87 1.34 -16.59
N PRO A 74 -2.09 0.07 -17.01
CA PRO A 74 -3.31 -0.28 -17.74
C PRO A 74 -4.58 -0.10 -16.90
N LEU A 75 -4.50 -0.38 -15.60
CA LEU A 75 -5.65 -0.21 -14.71
C LEU A 75 -6.04 1.24 -14.51
N ILE A 76 -5.07 2.14 -14.38
CA ILE A 76 -5.30 3.60 -14.30
C ILE A 76 -5.92 4.11 -15.59
N LEU A 77 -5.38 3.74 -16.75
CA LEU A 77 -5.92 4.17 -18.05
C LEU A 77 -7.37 3.71 -18.20
N LYS A 78 -7.67 2.45 -17.86
CA LYS A 78 -9.03 1.90 -17.86
C LYS A 78 -9.94 2.57 -16.83
N TRP A 79 -9.40 2.93 -15.67
CA TRP A 79 -10.16 3.60 -14.61
C TRP A 79 -10.63 4.99 -15.06
N TYR A 80 -9.72 5.79 -15.60
CA TYR A 80 -10.04 7.16 -16.01
C TYR A 80 -10.76 7.28 -17.35
N ASP A 81 -10.88 6.19 -18.12
CA ASP A 81 -11.76 6.11 -19.31
C ASP A 81 -13.24 6.26 -18.95
N LYS A 82 -13.62 5.93 -17.71
CA LYS A 82 -15.01 6.04 -17.23
C LYS A 82 -15.21 7.25 -16.32
N ARG A 83 -16.41 7.84 -16.39
CA ARG A 83 -16.84 8.88 -15.45
C ARG A 83 -17.18 8.25 -14.10
N HIS A 84 -16.79 8.94 -13.04
CA HIS A 84 -17.00 8.52 -11.66
C HIS A 84 -17.71 9.63 -10.90
N ASP A 85 -18.75 9.29 -10.13
CA ASP A 85 -19.42 10.24 -9.25
C ASP A 85 -18.58 10.44 -7.98
N ILE A 86 -18.37 11.70 -7.60
CA ILE A 86 -17.64 12.09 -6.39
C ILE A 86 -18.29 11.54 -5.11
N ASN A 87 -19.62 11.33 -5.10
CA ASN A 87 -20.32 10.75 -3.95
C ASN A 87 -19.88 9.30 -3.67
N THR A 88 -19.41 8.61 -4.70
CA THR A 88 -18.91 7.23 -4.62
C THR A 88 -17.41 7.14 -4.34
N PHE A 89 -16.73 8.29 -4.28
CA PHE A 89 -15.29 8.34 -4.04
C PHE A 89 -14.93 7.67 -2.72
N SER A 90 -13.91 6.82 -2.77
CA SER A 90 -13.32 6.17 -1.62
C SER A 90 -11.81 6.34 -1.63
N PRO A 91 -11.16 6.59 -0.47
CA PRO A 91 -9.70 6.61 -0.39
C PRO A 91 -9.05 5.32 -0.89
N ALA A 92 -9.78 4.19 -0.90
CA ALA A 92 -9.34 2.92 -1.48
C ALA A 92 -9.00 3.01 -2.98
N TRP A 93 -9.48 4.01 -3.71
CA TRP A 93 -9.13 4.19 -5.12
C TRP A 93 -7.62 4.46 -5.31
N ALA A 94 -6.94 4.96 -4.27
CA ALA A 94 -5.48 5.09 -4.26
C ALA A 94 -4.75 3.74 -4.43
N PHE A 95 -5.43 2.60 -4.20
CA PHE A 95 -4.86 1.27 -4.42
C PHE A 95 -4.37 1.02 -5.84
N LEU A 96 -4.96 1.68 -6.84
CA LEU A 96 -4.52 1.63 -8.25
C LEU A 96 -3.07 2.05 -8.47
N LEU A 97 -2.51 2.85 -7.57
CA LEU A 97 -1.16 3.42 -7.65
C LEU A 97 -0.26 3.04 -6.48
N PHE A 98 -0.85 2.42 -5.46
CA PHE A 98 -0.17 2.13 -4.20
C PHE A 98 1.09 1.27 -4.36
N PRO A 99 1.16 0.27 -5.26
CA PRO A 99 2.40 -0.45 -5.51
C PRO A 99 3.53 0.49 -5.97
N LEU A 100 3.26 1.36 -6.94
CA LEU A 100 4.26 2.32 -7.41
C LEU A 100 4.68 3.27 -6.29
N MET A 101 3.75 3.75 -5.48
CA MET A 101 4.08 4.57 -4.30
C MET A 101 4.98 3.83 -3.30
N LEU A 102 4.73 2.55 -3.03
CA LEU A 102 5.46 1.78 -2.03
C LEU A 102 6.90 1.46 -2.45
N VAL A 103 7.26 1.67 -3.72
CA VAL A 103 8.64 1.50 -4.22
C VAL A 103 9.64 2.30 -3.38
N GLY A 104 9.31 3.53 -2.95
CA GLY A 104 10.20 4.33 -2.10
C GLY A 104 10.49 3.68 -0.75
N VAL A 105 9.46 3.12 -0.12
CA VAL A 105 9.60 2.38 1.16
C VAL A 105 10.44 1.13 0.95
N VAL A 106 10.14 0.34 -0.08
CA VAL A 106 10.89 -0.89 -0.38
C VAL A 106 12.36 -0.55 -0.69
N ALA A 107 12.61 0.49 -1.49
CA ALA A 107 13.96 0.95 -1.82
C ALA A 107 14.77 1.31 -0.57
N SER A 108 14.18 2.03 0.40
CA SER A 108 14.85 2.36 1.66
C SER A 108 15.29 1.13 2.45
N ARG A 109 14.53 0.02 2.35
CA ARG A 109 14.83 -1.25 3.02
C ARG A 109 15.82 -2.09 2.23
N VAL A 110 15.73 -2.11 0.89
CA VAL A 110 16.71 -2.76 0.02
C VAL A 110 18.10 -2.13 0.22
N LEU A 111 18.16 -0.79 0.30
CA LEU A 111 19.41 -0.07 0.59
C LEU A 111 20.04 -0.42 1.94
N SER A 112 19.28 -0.94 2.89
CA SER A 112 19.85 -1.38 4.18
C SER A 112 20.60 -2.72 4.11
N VAL A 113 20.52 -3.45 2.99
CA VAL A 113 21.17 -4.75 2.81
C VAL A 113 22.11 -4.83 1.61
N ILE A 114 21.96 -3.98 0.60
CA ILE A 114 22.90 -3.94 -0.54
C ILE A 114 24.17 -3.16 -0.18
N PRO A 115 25.34 -3.50 -0.78
CA PRO A 115 26.56 -2.73 -0.57
C PRO A 115 26.41 -1.29 -1.06
N LEU A 116 26.61 -0.31 -0.18
CA LEU A 116 26.33 1.09 -0.48
C LEU A 116 27.28 1.70 -1.52
N HIS A 117 28.51 1.21 -1.64
CA HIS A 117 29.49 1.59 -2.68
C HIS A 117 29.18 1.03 -4.08
N SER A 118 28.13 0.22 -4.22
CA SER A 118 27.79 -0.39 -5.51
C SER A 118 27.01 0.58 -6.41
N TYR A 119 27.21 0.46 -7.73
CA TYR A 119 26.39 1.17 -8.73
C TYR A 119 24.89 0.97 -8.54
N SER A 120 24.48 -0.16 -7.96
CA SER A 120 23.08 -0.44 -7.69
C SER A 120 22.49 0.46 -6.61
N ALA A 121 23.26 0.80 -5.57
CA ALA A 121 22.78 1.66 -4.48
C ALA A 121 22.30 3.01 -4.99
N VAL A 122 23.04 3.63 -5.91
CA VAL A 122 22.65 4.88 -6.57
C VAL A 122 21.34 4.71 -7.35
N ARG A 123 21.21 3.63 -8.13
CA ARG A 123 19.99 3.36 -8.92
C ARG A 123 18.77 3.14 -8.03
N VAL A 124 18.90 2.31 -7.00
CA VAL A 124 17.81 2.02 -6.05
C VAL A 124 17.40 3.30 -5.31
N LEU A 125 18.34 4.14 -4.91
CA LEU A 125 18.07 5.43 -4.26
C LEU A 125 17.24 6.36 -5.16
N PHE A 126 17.70 6.59 -6.40
CA PHE A 126 17.01 7.50 -7.31
C PHE A 126 15.66 6.96 -7.81
N LEU A 127 15.56 5.65 -8.09
CA LEU A 127 14.26 5.04 -8.39
C LEU A 127 13.31 5.12 -7.20
N GLY A 128 13.83 4.95 -5.98
CA GLY A 128 13.09 5.16 -4.73
C GLY A 128 12.48 6.56 -4.67
N TYR A 129 13.29 7.61 -4.87
CA TYR A 129 12.80 8.98 -4.91
C TYR A 129 11.84 9.26 -6.07
N PHE A 130 12.12 8.76 -7.27
CA PHE A 130 11.29 8.97 -8.45
C PHE A 130 9.86 8.44 -8.25
N PHE A 131 9.74 7.17 -7.85
CA PHE A 131 8.43 6.56 -7.62
C PHE A 131 7.76 7.05 -6.34
N GLN A 132 8.54 7.42 -5.32
CA GLN A 132 7.99 8.07 -4.15
C GLN A 132 7.37 9.43 -4.51
N GLY A 133 8.04 10.23 -5.34
CA GLY A 133 7.52 11.49 -5.86
C GLY A 133 6.19 11.31 -6.58
N LEU A 134 6.10 10.31 -7.46
CA LEU A 134 4.84 9.94 -8.15
C LEU A 134 3.72 9.63 -7.15
N GLY A 135 3.99 8.79 -6.15
CA GLY A 135 3.00 8.44 -5.13
C GLY A 135 2.57 9.63 -4.25
N THR A 136 3.51 10.50 -3.90
CA THR A 136 3.24 11.71 -3.12
C THR A 136 2.38 12.71 -3.91
N SER A 137 2.66 12.93 -5.20
CA SER A 137 1.81 13.77 -6.07
C SER A 137 0.38 13.24 -6.12
N MET A 138 0.20 11.93 -6.30
CA MET A 138 -1.14 11.33 -6.32
C MET A 138 -1.87 11.46 -4.99
N THR A 139 -1.16 11.39 -3.86
CA THR A 139 -1.72 11.67 -2.53
C THR A 139 -2.31 13.08 -2.47
N PHE A 140 -1.58 14.08 -2.96
CA PHE A 140 -2.05 15.47 -2.97
C PHE A 140 -3.20 15.72 -3.97
N PHE A 141 -3.39 14.86 -4.97
CA PHE A 141 -4.57 14.94 -5.86
C PHE A 141 -5.81 14.27 -5.26
N TYR A 142 -5.64 13.14 -4.59
CA TYR A 142 -6.76 12.36 -4.03
C TYR A 142 -7.29 12.97 -2.73
N LEU A 143 -6.43 13.61 -1.94
CA LEU A 143 -6.81 14.12 -0.64
C LEU A 143 -7.85 15.26 -0.71
N PRO A 144 -7.72 16.28 -1.59
CA PRO A 144 -8.76 17.29 -1.77
C PRO A 144 -10.11 16.69 -2.21
N ILE A 145 -10.10 15.66 -3.06
CA ILE A 145 -11.32 14.97 -3.49
C ILE A 145 -11.97 14.26 -2.30
N TYR A 146 -11.18 13.57 -1.48
CA TYR A 146 -11.66 12.96 -0.24
C TYR A 146 -12.31 13.99 0.69
N LEU A 147 -11.62 15.10 0.95
CA LEU A 147 -12.12 16.17 1.80
C LEU A 147 -13.40 16.78 1.22
N SER A 148 -13.45 17.03 -0.09
CA SER A 148 -14.66 17.51 -0.78
C SER A 148 -15.84 16.56 -0.63
N ARG A 149 -15.60 15.25 -0.79
CA ARG A 149 -16.63 14.22 -0.62
C ARG A 149 -17.19 14.24 0.79
N ILE A 150 -16.36 14.23 1.83
CA ILE A 150 -16.85 14.22 3.22
C ILE A 150 -17.49 15.54 3.64
N MET A 151 -17.13 16.67 3.03
CA MET A 151 -17.83 17.95 3.23
C MET A 151 -19.27 17.90 2.67
N GLN A 152 -19.47 17.21 1.55
CA GLN A 152 -20.78 17.12 0.89
C GLN A 152 -21.68 16.02 1.48
N THR A 153 -21.12 14.85 1.79
CA THR A 153 -21.89 13.68 2.21
C THR A 153 -21.78 13.37 3.71
N GLY A 154 -20.93 14.08 4.44
CA GLY A 154 -20.50 13.71 5.78
C GLY A 154 -19.49 12.55 5.80
N PHE A 155 -19.12 12.13 7.02
CA PHE A 155 -18.19 11.01 7.24
C PHE A 155 -18.70 9.69 6.62
N MET A 156 -17.76 8.84 6.19
CA MET A 156 -18.07 7.54 5.59
C MET A 156 -18.79 6.62 6.58
N GLU A 157 -19.80 5.87 6.10
CA GLU A 157 -20.64 4.98 6.91
C GLU A 157 -20.59 3.52 6.45
N GLY A 158 -20.96 2.60 7.33
CA GLY A 158 -21.02 1.17 7.04
C GLY A 158 -19.67 0.58 6.65
N HIS A 159 -19.61 -0.12 5.51
CA HIS A 159 -18.37 -0.69 5.00
C HIS A 159 -17.32 0.35 4.66
N GLN A 160 -17.77 1.50 4.15
CA GLN A 160 -16.92 2.59 3.68
C GLN A 160 -16.15 3.26 4.82
N ALA A 161 -16.64 3.16 6.06
CA ALA A 161 -15.95 3.65 7.25
C ALA A 161 -14.55 3.02 7.42
N ASN A 162 -14.35 1.76 7.03
CA ASN A 162 -13.02 1.14 7.04
C ASN A 162 -12.08 1.80 6.02
N GLY A 163 -12.62 2.20 4.86
CA GLY A 163 -11.87 2.86 3.80
C GLY A 163 -11.32 4.23 4.20
N ALA A 164 -11.91 4.90 5.20
CA ALA A 164 -11.42 6.19 5.69
C ALA A 164 -9.98 6.11 6.23
N PHE A 165 -9.58 4.98 6.83
CA PHE A 165 -8.22 4.79 7.32
C PHE A 165 -7.17 4.75 6.20
N VAL A 166 -7.56 4.37 4.98
CA VAL A 166 -6.65 4.35 3.82
C VAL A 166 -6.13 5.75 3.51
N ALA A 167 -6.90 6.81 3.81
CA ALA A 167 -6.46 8.19 3.57
C ALA A 167 -5.17 8.55 4.32
N GLY A 168 -4.93 7.98 5.51
CA GLY A 168 -3.71 8.20 6.30
C GLY A 168 -2.50 7.41 5.81
N GLY A 169 -2.72 6.34 5.04
CA GLY A 169 -1.64 5.46 4.57
C GLY A 169 -0.59 6.17 3.70
N PRO A 170 -0.98 6.81 2.58
CA PRO A 170 -0.05 7.46 1.69
C PRO A 170 0.91 8.48 2.34
N PRO A 171 0.44 9.45 3.16
CA PRO A 171 1.38 10.37 3.83
C PRO A 171 2.29 9.66 4.84
N GLY A 172 1.77 8.67 5.59
CA GLY A 172 2.56 7.89 6.53
C GLY A 172 3.68 7.10 5.85
N PHE A 173 3.38 6.35 4.79
CA PHE A 173 4.40 5.59 4.04
C PHE A 173 5.38 6.50 3.29
N THR A 174 4.90 7.64 2.78
CA THR A 174 5.79 8.66 2.18
C THR A 174 6.81 9.16 3.19
N ALA A 175 6.38 9.46 4.42
CA ALA A 175 7.29 9.89 5.48
C ALA A 175 8.36 8.82 5.78
N VAL A 176 7.97 7.54 5.89
CA VAL A 176 8.90 6.42 6.06
C VAL A 176 9.94 6.39 4.93
N ALA A 177 9.50 6.47 3.68
CA ALA A 177 10.38 6.42 2.52
C ALA A 177 11.36 7.60 2.49
N LEU A 178 10.88 8.83 2.65
CA LEU A 178 11.73 10.02 2.56
C LEU A 178 12.79 10.08 3.67
N ILE A 179 12.41 9.75 4.91
CA ILE A 179 13.37 9.65 6.03
C ILE A 179 14.36 8.51 5.76
N GLY A 180 13.87 7.34 5.35
CA GLY A 180 14.69 6.15 5.13
C GLY A 180 15.71 6.32 4.01
N LEU A 181 15.28 6.82 2.85
CA LEU A 181 16.16 7.12 1.71
C LEU A 181 17.16 8.23 2.07
N GLY A 182 16.67 9.32 2.69
CA GLY A 182 17.51 10.44 3.08
C GLY A 182 18.61 10.05 4.05
N ARG A 183 18.33 9.14 5.00
CA ARG A 183 19.31 8.66 5.98
C ARG A 183 20.52 7.96 5.35
N LEU A 184 20.32 7.32 4.20
CA LEU A 184 21.37 6.55 3.50
C LEU A 184 22.09 7.38 2.43
N ALA A 185 21.49 8.50 2.00
CA ALA A 185 22.03 9.36 0.95
C ALA A 185 23.47 9.87 1.22
N PRO A 186 23.86 10.35 2.42
CA PRO A 186 25.23 10.81 2.67
C PRO A 186 26.29 9.75 2.39
N THR A 187 26.06 8.53 2.88
CA THR A 187 26.99 7.40 2.70
C THR A 187 27.06 6.95 1.25
N ILE A 188 25.90 6.85 0.58
CA ILE A 188 25.85 6.47 -0.84
C ILE A 188 26.60 7.50 -1.69
N PHE A 189 26.39 8.79 -1.45
CA PHE A 189 27.03 9.85 -2.23
C PHE A 189 28.55 9.89 -2.02
N LYS A 190 29.01 9.70 -0.79
CA LYS A 190 30.43 9.62 -0.46
C LYS A 190 31.16 8.43 -1.11
N GLU A 191 30.54 7.25 -1.12
CA GLU A 191 31.20 5.98 -1.48
C GLU A 191 31.06 5.61 -2.97
N ASN A 192 30.39 6.41 -3.79
CA ASN A 192 30.09 6.07 -5.18
C ASN A 192 30.82 6.95 -6.20
N TYR A 193 30.75 6.52 -7.46
CA TYR A 193 31.27 7.24 -8.63
C TYR A 193 30.72 8.66 -8.84
N LEU A 194 29.65 9.05 -8.14
CA LEU A 194 29.08 10.41 -8.19
C LEU A 194 29.64 11.36 -7.14
N HIS A 195 30.59 10.95 -6.30
CA HIS A 195 31.10 11.75 -5.17
C HIS A 195 31.64 13.14 -5.57
N GLU A 196 32.08 13.33 -6.82
CA GLU A 196 32.53 14.64 -7.34
C GLU A 196 31.38 15.64 -7.55
N ILE A 197 30.17 15.16 -7.81
CA ILE A 197 28.97 15.98 -8.08
C ILE A 197 28.02 15.96 -6.88
N LEU A 198 27.80 14.78 -6.31
CA LEU A 198 26.96 14.52 -5.16
C LEU A 198 27.88 14.21 -3.99
N THR A 199 28.22 15.23 -3.21
CA THR A 199 29.09 15.06 -2.04
C THR A 199 28.29 14.55 -0.83
N GLU A 200 29.01 14.19 0.23
CA GLU A 200 28.40 13.80 1.51
C GLU A 200 27.48 14.92 2.05
N GLU A 201 27.88 16.19 1.90
CA GLU A 201 27.11 17.36 2.32
C GLU A 201 25.79 17.48 1.57
N VAL A 202 25.78 17.20 0.26
CA VAL A 202 24.53 17.13 -0.52
C VAL A 202 23.62 16.02 0.01
N GLY A 203 24.20 14.89 0.40
CA GLY A 203 23.46 13.80 1.04
C GLY A 203 22.86 14.20 2.39
N GLN A 204 23.56 15.03 3.17
CA GLN A 204 23.01 15.57 4.43
C GLN A 204 21.82 16.49 4.18
N VAL A 205 21.82 17.25 3.08
CA VAL A 205 20.64 18.05 2.65
C VAL A 205 19.45 17.12 2.34
N PHE A 206 19.68 16.02 1.62
CA PHE A 206 18.64 15.01 1.34
C PHE A 206 18.06 14.43 2.64
N PHE A 207 18.93 14.13 3.62
CA PHE A 207 18.49 13.66 4.92
C PHE A 207 17.65 14.69 5.67
N GLY A 208 18.11 15.94 5.73
CA GLY A 208 17.38 17.04 6.38
C GLY A 208 16.01 17.28 5.76
N ILE A 209 15.91 17.30 4.43
CA ILE A 209 14.63 17.41 3.70
C ILE A 209 13.74 16.20 4.00
N GLY A 210 14.30 14.99 4.05
CA GLY A 210 13.57 13.77 4.38
C GLY A 210 12.94 13.83 5.77
N VAL A 211 13.69 14.29 6.76
CA VAL A 211 13.22 14.48 8.15
C VAL A 211 12.13 15.55 8.23
N LEU A 212 12.36 16.72 7.63
CA LEU A 212 11.38 17.82 7.63
C LEU A 212 10.07 17.40 6.95
N SER A 213 10.17 16.76 5.79
CA SER A 213 9.02 16.22 5.05
C SER A 213 8.29 15.16 5.86
N GLY A 214 9.03 14.28 6.54
CA GLY A 214 8.46 13.26 7.39
C GLY A 214 7.64 13.81 8.56
N ILE A 215 8.09 14.89 9.20
CA ILE A 215 7.35 15.58 10.26
C ILE A 215 6.07 16.22 9.72
N PHE A 216 6.17 16.91 8.58
CA PHE A 216 5.02 17.55 7.95
C PHE A 216 3.93 16.52 7.59
N LEU A 217 4.35 15.42 6.96
CA LEU A 217 3.46 14.33 6.55
C LEU A 217 2.92 13.54 7.74
N LEU A 218 3.67 13.42 8.84
CA LEU A 218 3.16 12.83 10.07
C LEU A 218 2.00 13.66 10.65
N GLY A 219 2.11 14.99 10.64
CA GLY A 219 1.01 15.87 11.05
C GLY A 219 -0.25 15.68 10.20
N LEU A 220 -0.08 15.58 8.88
CA LEU A 220 -1.16 15.28 7.96
C LEU A 220 -1.77 13.89 8.20
N CYS A 221 -0.94 12.88 8.41
CA CYS A 221 -1.37 11.52 8.71
C CYS A 221 -2.19 11.48 10.01
N LEU A 222 -1.77 12.20 11.05
CA LEU A 222 -2.45 12.24 12.34
C LEU A 222 -3.87 12.81 12.23
N ILE A 223 -4.06 13.93 11.53
CA ILE A 223 -5.40 14.50 11.39
C ILE A 223 -6.33 13.57 10.60
N LEU A 224 -5.84 12.93 9.54
CA LEU A 224 -6.63 11.97 8.75
C LEU A 224 -6.97 10.72 9.57
N PHE A 225 -6.04 10.25 10.40
CA PHE A 225 -6.30 9.16 11.34
C PHE A 225 -7.39 9.54 12.35
N LEU A 226 -7.33 10.75 12.94
CA LEU A 226 -8.34 11.23 13.88
C LEU A 226 -9.73 11.34 13.21
N MET A 227 -9.77 11.84 11.98
CA MET A 227 -10.98 11.92 11.17
C MET A 227 -11.55 10.54 10.80
N ALA A 228 -10.72 9.49 10.77
CA ALA A 228 -11.19 8.12 10.58
C ALA A 228 -11.66 7.49 11.91
N VAL A 229 -10.85 7.55 12.97
CA VAL A 229 -11.06 6.78 14.22
C VAL A 229 -12.20 7.32 15.09
N ILE A 230 -12.36 8.65 15.20
CA ILE A 230 -13.39 9.28 16.05
C ILE A 230 -14.81 8.90 15.60
N PRO A 231 -15.19 9.06 14.31
CA PRO A 231 -16.52 8.66 13.86
C PRO A 231 -16.68 7.14 13.73
N TYR A 232 -15.59 6.37 13.67
CA TYR A 232 -15.60 4.94 13.35
C TYR A 232 -16.57 4.13 14.20
N TYR A 233 -16.57 4.31 15.53
CA TYR A 233 -17.42 3.52 16.43
C TYR A 233 -18.92 3.70 16.14
N LYS A 234 -19.35 4.92 15.80
CA LYS A 234 -20.75 5.24 15.53
C LYS A 234 -21.18 4.91 14.10
N LYS A 235 -20.23 4.86 13.17
CA LYS A 235 -20.50 4.71 11.73
C LYS A 235 -20.25 3.29 11.20
N LEU A 236 -19.56 2.43 11.95
CA LEU A 236 -19.25 1.07 11.52
C LEU A 236 -20.47 0.15 11.60
N HIS A 237 -20.81 -0.50 10.48
CA HIS A 237 -21.77 -1.60 10.47
C HIS A 237 -21.05 -2.91 10.81
N LYS A 238 -21.49 -3.60 11.87
CA LYS A 238 -20.90 -4.87 12.34
C LYS A 238 -21.40 -6.07 11.53
N SER A 239 -21.13 -6.09 10.22
CA SER A 239 -21.50 -7.20 9.34
C SER A 239 -20.30 -8.04 8.92
N LEU A 240 -20.41 -9.37 9.07
CA LEU A 240 -19.41 -10.33 8.63
C LEU A 240 -19.32 -10.48 7.10
N ASN A 241 -20.32 -10.01 6.34
CA ASN A 241 -20.31 -10.08 4.88
C ASN A 241 -19.30 -9.10 4.24
N GLN A 242 -18.72 -8.20 5.04
CA GLN A 242 -17.91 -7.07 4.60
C GLN A 242 -16.56 -7.01 5.33
N VAL A 243 -16.13 -8.16 5.87
CA VAL A 243 -14.94 -8.33 6.71
C VAL A 243 -13.64 -7.94 6.00
N LEU A 244 -13.59 -8.09 4.67
CA LEU A 244 -12.37 -7.80 3.90
C LEU A 244 -11.99 -6.32 3.96
N GLY A 245 -12.96 -5.42 4.10
CA GLY A 245 -12.70 -3.98 4.27
C GLY A 245 -12.04 -3.65 5.60
N MET A 246 -12.21 -4.48 6.64
CA MET A 246 -11.63 -4.25 7.97
C MET A 246 -10.10 -4.25 7.94
N TRP A 247 -9.48 -4.94 6.97
CA TRP A 247 -8.03 -4.92 6.75
C TRP A 247 -7.49 -3.51 6.40
N ALA A 248 -8.34 -2.60 5.93
CA ALA A 248 -7.97 -1.20 5.74
C ALA A 248 -7.69 -0.45 7.05
N THR A 249 -8.06 -1.02 8.22
CA THR A 249 -7.77 -0.41 9.53
C THR A 249 -6.36 -0.72 10.05
N THR A 250 -5.64 -1.67 9.44
CA THR A 250 -4.30 -2.07 9.90
C THR A 250 -3.23 -1.47 9.01
N PHE A 251 -3.21 -1.85 7.73
CA PHE A 251 -2.12 -1.55 6.79
C PHE A 251 -1.77 -0.05 6.68
N PRO A 252 -2.75 0.87 6.49
CA PRO A 252 -2.45 2.30 6.36
C PRO A 252 -1.81 2.91 7.62
N ASN A 253 -2.14 2.38 8.80
CA ASN A 253 -1.64 2.91 10.06
C ASN A 253 -0.19 2.49 10.36
N VAL A 254 0.31 1.44 9.68
CA VAL A 254 1.71 1.00 9.83
C VAL A 254 2.69 2.10 9.43
N GLY A 255 2.41 2.83 8.35
CA GLY A 255 3.27 3.94 7.91
C GLY A 255 3.44 5.02 8.98
N MET A 256 2.36 5.39 9.66
CA MET A 256 2.40 6.34 10.77
C MET A 256 3.23 5.82 11.95
N THR A 257 2.97 4.57 12.37
CA THR A 257 3.68 3.92 13.49
C THR A 257 5.18 3.83 13.24
N VAL A 258 5.59 3.46 12.02
CA VAL A 258 7.00 3.39 11.64
C VAL A 258 7.62 4.78 11.56
N THR A 259 6.89 5.79 11.07
CA THR A 259 7.38 7.18 11.07
C THR A 259 7.64 7.69 12.48
N LEU A 260 6.72 7.43 13.42
CA LEU A 260 6.90 7.76 14.83
C LEU A 260 8.15 7.09 15.40
N ARG A 261 8.39 5.82 15.06
CA ARG A 261 9.62 5.11 15.46
C ARG A 261 10.87 5.79 14.92
N LEU A 262 10.92 6.08 13.61
CA LEU A 262 12.07 6.69 12.94
C LEU A 262 12.41 8.07 13.54
N LEU A 263 11.40 8.90 13.79
CA LEU A 263 11.60 10.20 14.44
C LEU A 263 11.96 10.06 15.92
N GLY A 264 11.42 9.05 16.61
CA GLY A 264 11.80 8.70 17.98
C GLY A 264 13.29 8.34 18.09
N ASP A 265 13.78 7.51 17.16
CA ASP A 265 15.20 7.14 17.07
C ASP A 265 16.08 8.36 16.76
N LEU A 266 15.62 9.24 15.86
CA LEU A 266 16.36 10.44 15.45
C LEU A 266 16.47 11.49 16.57
N PHE A 267 15.35 11.83 17.19
CA PHE A 267 15.29 12.85 18.25
C PHE A 267 15.57 12.29 19.64
N ARG A 268 15.74 10.97 19.78
CA ARG A 268 15.87 10.26 21.06
C ARG A 268 14.75 10.61 22.03
N SER A 269 13.52 10.78 21.50
CA SER A 269 12.37 11.27 22.26
C SER A 269 11.56 10.13 22.85
N LYS A 270 11.49 10.07 24.18
CA LYS A 270 10.65 9.09 24.91
C LYS A 270 9.16 9.24 24.56
N ILE A 271 8.69 10.46 24.32
CA ILE A 271 7.28 10.71 23.98
C ILE A 271 6.93 10.04 22.67
N LEU A 272 7.79 10.14 21.66
CA LEU A 272 7.54 9.51 20.36
C LEU A 272 7.53 7.98 20.45
N TYR A 273 8.37 7.38 21.30
CA TYR A 273 8.32 5.94 21.57
C TYR A 273 7.01 5.52 22.25
N VAL A 274 6.56 6.25 23.27
CA VAL A 274 5.29 5.93 23.95
C VAL A 274 4.12 6.01 22.98
N VAL A 275 4.06 7.06 22.14
CA VAL A 275 3.00 7.19 21.13
C VAL A 275 3.09 6.08 20.08
N GLN A 276 4.30 5.74 19.63
CA GLN A 276 4.52 4.61 18.73
C GLN A 276 4.05 3.28 19.34
N ASP A 277 4.34 3.01 20.60
CA ASP A 277 3.94 1.77 21.28
C ASP A 277 2.41 1.67 21.41
N ILE A 278 1.74 2.77 21.76
CA ILE A 278 0.27 2.86 21.77
C ILE A 278 -0.30 2.55 20.38
N MET A 279 0.25 3.17 19.33
CA MET A 279 -0.18 2.93 17.95
C MET A 279 0.08 1.50 17.51
N THR A 280 1.19 0.90 17.94
CA THR A 280 1.53 -0.50 17.66
C THR A 280 0.51 -1.43 18.30
N LEU A 281 0.16 -1.21 19.57
CA LEU A 281 -0.87 -1.97 20.26
C LEU A 281 -2.23 -1.86 19.55
N PHE A 282 -2.61 -0.65 19.11
CA PHE A 282 -3.85 -0.44 18.37
C PHE A 282 -3.88 -1.25 17.06
N VAL A 283 -2.80 -1.20 16.28
CA VAL A 283 -2.70 -1.97 15.01
C VAL A 283 -2.72 -3.48 15.28
N CYS A 284 -2.02 -3.96 16.31
CA CYS A 284 -2.04 -5.37 16.70
C CYS A 284 -3.46 -5.84 17.11
N CYS A 285 -4.17 -5.05 17.92
CA CYS A 285 -5.55 -5.34 18.31
C CYS A 285 -6.47 -5.38 17.09
N ALA A 286 -6.38 -4.38 16.21
CA ALA A 286 -7.15 -4.34 14.96
C ALA A 286 -6.85 -5.55 14.07
N TYR A 287 -5.59 -5.97 13.99
CA TYR A 287 -5.18 -7.17 13.26
C TYR A 287 -5.81 -8.44 13.82
N VAL A 288 -5.75 -8.66 15.14
CA VAL A 288 -6.35 -9.84 15.78
C VAL A 288 -7.86 -9.88 15.55
N VAL A 289 -8.55 -8.74 15.65
CA VAL A 289 -9.98 -8.63 15.37
C VAL A 289 -10.27 -8.95 13.91
N ALA A 290 -9.57 -8.33 12.96
CA ALA A 290 -9.76 -8.56 11.53
C ALA A 290 -9.49 -10.03 11.16
N PHE A 291 -8.44 -10.62 11.71
CA PHE A 291 -8.10 -12.03 11.52
C PHE A 291 -9.20 -12.95 12.07
N SER A 292 -9.65 -12.72 13.30
CA SER A 292 -10.71 -13.52 13.94
C SER A 292 -12.03 -13.43 13.16
N CYS A 293 -12.42 -12.23 12.73
CA CYS A 293 -13.62 -12.05 11.92
C CYS A 293 -13.48 -12.68 10.53
N THR A 294 -12.29 -12.62 9.92
CA THR A 294 -11.99 -13.30 8.64
C THR A 294 -12.11 -14.81 8.79
N PHE A 295 -11.52 -15.39 9.83
CA PHE A 295 -11.64 -16.81 10.13
C PHE A 295 -13.09 -17.24 10.34
N LEU A 296 -13.87 -16.48 11.14
CA LEU A 296 -15.29 -16.74 11.35
C LEU A 296 -16.11 -16.63 10.06
N ALA A 297 -15.78 -15.69 9.18
CA ALA A 297 -16.46 -15.53 7.90
C ALA A 297 -16.11 -16.66 6.91
N ILE A 298 -14.88 -17.17 6.92
CA ILE A 298 -14.48 -18.37 6.17
C ILE A 298 -15.24 -19.59 6.71
N TYR A 299 -15.24 -19.79 8.03
CA TYR A 299 -15.93 -20.92 8.68
C TYR A 299 -17.44 -20.92 8.38
N LYS A 300 -18.08 -19.73 8.35
CA LYS A 300 -19.49 -19.58 7.99
C LYS A 300 -19.75 -19.60 6.48
N GLY A 301 -18.73 -19.86 5.65
CA GLY A 301 -18.87 -19.95 4.20
C GLY A 301 -19.20 -18.62 3.51
N LYS A 302 -18.94 -17.48 4.15
CA LYS A 302 -19.33 -16.15 3.64
C LYS A 302 -18.32 -15.49 2.71
N ILE A 303 -17.14 -16.10 2.53
CA ILE A 303 -16.03 -15.54 1.75
C ILE A 303 -15.70 -16.41 0.52
N LEU A 304 -15.65 -17.73 0.69
CA LEU A 304 -15.18 -18.65 -0.36
C LEU A 304 -16.32 -19.26 -1.19
N LEU A 305 -17.57 -19.15 -0.75
CA LEU A 305 -18.74 -19.61 -1.50
C LEU A 305 -19.36 -18.40 -2.20
N SER A 306 -19.36 -18.44 -3.53
CA SER A 306 -20.10 -17.48 -4.37
C SER A 306 -21.59 -17.52 -4.03
N SER A 307 -22.25 -16.36 -4.06
CA SER A 307 -23.71 -16.30 -3.88
C SER A 307 -24.41 -17.18 -4.91
N LYS A 308 -25.55 -17.79 -4.57
CA LYS A 308 -26.35 -18.57 -5.53
C LYS A 308 -26.69 -17.77 -6.79
N GLU A 309 -26.79 -16.45 -6.67
CA GLU A 309 -27.01 -15.52 -7.80
C GLU A 309 -25.77 -15.35 -8.69
N GLU A 310 -24.56 -15.37 -8.12
CA GLU A 310 -23.31 -15.32 -8.89
C GLU A 310 -23.07 -16.64 -9.62
N VAL A 311 -23.41 -17.76 -8.98
CA VAL A 311 -23.40 -19.10 -9.61
C VAL A 311 -24.43 -19.15 -10.75
N ALA A 312 -25.64 -18.61 -10.55
CA ALA A 312 -26.68 -18.56 -11.58
C ALA A 312 -26.32 -17.64 -12.77
N ARG A 313 -25.62 -16.52 -12.51
CA ARG A 313 -25.08 -15.65 -13.57
C ARG A 313 -23.96 -16.30 -14.37
N ASP A 314 -23.13 -17.12 -13.72
CA ASP A 314 -22.07 -17.86 -14.41
C ASP A 314 -22.63 -19.02 -15.22
N SER A 315 -23.64 -19.75 -14.72
CA SER A 315 -24.28 -20.84 -15.49
C SER A 315 -25.03 -20.31 -16.72
N SER A 316 -25.76 -19.20 -16.58
CA SER A 316 -26.45 -18.56 -17.72
C SER A 316 -25.52 -17.97 -18.78
N ARG A 317 -24.27 -17.61 -18.44
CA ARG A 317 -23.26 -17.19 -19.42
C ARG A 317 -22.64 -18.35 -20.19
N VAL A 318 -22.56 -19.53 -19.58
CA VAL A 318 -22.11 -20.76 -20.26
C VAL A 318 -23.17 -21.22 -21.27
N ASP A 319 -24.46 -21.20 -20.89
CA ASP A 319 -25.56 -21.59 -21.77
C ASP A 319 -25.70 -20.69 -23.02
N VAL A 320 -25.35 -19.41 -22.91
CA VAL A 320 -25.36 -18.46 -24.06
C VAL A 320 -24.13 -18.63 -24.96
N GLY A 321 -22.99 -19.08 -24.41
CA GLY A 321 -21.79 -19.41 -25.18
C GLY A 321 -22.03 -20.61 -26.10
N ASP A 322 -22.59 -21.69 -25.54
CA ASP A 322 -22.92 -22.92 -26.30
C ASP A 322 -24.05 -22.69 -27.32
N ALA A 323 -24.99 -21.79 -27.05
CA ALA A 323 -26.04 -21.43 -28.01
C ALA A 323 -25.53 -20.58 -29.19
N SER A 324 -24.40 -19.88 -29.03
CA SER A 324 -23.80 -19.04 -30.09
C SER A 324 -22.82 -19.79 -31.00
N GLU A 325 -22.38 -21.00 -30.62
CA GLU A 325 -21.62 -21.91 -31.49
C GLU A 325 -22.51 -22.84 -32.32
N LEU A 326 -23.85 -22.75 -32.16
CA LEU A 326 -24.84 -23.56 -32.86
C LEU A 326 -25.78 -22.76 -33.77
N ALA A 327 -25.45 -21.49 -34.08
CA ALA A 327 -26.17 -20.64 -35.03
C ALA A 327 -25.20 -20.02 -36.05
#